data_AF-A0A0N5D2P9-F1
#
_entry.id   AF-A0A0N5D2P9-F1
#
_cell.length_a   1.000
_cell.length_b   1.000
_cell.length_c   1.000
_cell.angle_alpha   90.00
_cell.angle_beta   90.00
_cell.angle_gamma   90.00
#
_symmetry.space_group_name_H-M   'P 1'
#
loop_
_entity.id
_entity.type
_entity.pdbx_description
1 polymer ?
#
loop_
_entity_poly.entity_id
_entity_poly.type
_entity_poly.pdbx_seq_one_letter_code
_entity_poly.pdbx_strand_id
1 'polypeptide(L)'
;LSGRFIEDLEREQAERREYVKNIGIEYRFGCYEEKRPEMCQMLGEYMEAIEQNLKASFNMFKMNCEERAFPKSCFKYAIFIGITVQCEPSLKKMIGPLEKSCEANMAEGCRYLSLVHWNGEDDRKANSEMAEQYMKKACELEDVKACWLLSTWYIGRDAKFVSVKKTEYRNPHLGNLPRNIDLALKYGIRACDFGCFQSCANVSRIYKLGDGVEHDPVKATFYLNKAKEEYKRSISGDNVDLTG
;
A
#
# COMPACT_ATOMS: atom_id res chain seq x y z
N LEU A 1 20.98 -21.90 33.72
CA LEU A 1 19.56 -21.50 33.89
C LEU A 1 18.94 -22.50 34.86
N SER A 2 18.31 -22.05 35.95
CA SER A 2 17.73 -22.96 36.96
C SER A 2 16.47 -23.64 36.41
N GLY A 3 16.22 -24.90 36.78
CA GLY A 3 15.04 -25.65 36.30
C GLY A 3 13.71 -24.95 36.57
N ARG A 4 13.59 -24.27 37.71
CA ARG A 4 12.41 -23.48 38.08
C ARG A 4 12.13 -22.32 37.11
N PHE A 5 13.17 -21.67 36.60
CA PHE A 5 13.02 -20.59 35.61
C PHE A 5 12.51 -21.10 34.25
N ILE A 6 12.90 -22.32 33.86
CA ILE A 6 12.42 -22.96 32.62
C ILE A 6 10.95 -23.35 32.78
N GLU A 7 10.56 -23.94 33.91
CA GLU A 7 9.17 -24.30 34.22
C GLU A 7 8.24 -23.08 34.23
N ASP A 8 8.65 -21.96 34.84
CA ASP A 8 7.87 -20.73 34.85
C ASP A 8 7.69 -20.15 33.44
N LEU A 9 8.75 -20.16 32.62
CA LEU A 9 8.67 -19.71 31.23
C LEU A 9 7.73 -20.59 30.38
N GLU A 10 7.77 -21.91 30.58
CA GLU A 10 6.89 -22.85 29.89
C GLU A 10 5.42 -22.67 30.29
N ARG A 11 5.15 -22.43 31.58
CA ARG A 11 3.80 -22.10 32.08
C ARG A 11 3.26 -20.83 31.43
N GLU A 12 4.05 -19.75 31.44
CA GLU A 12 3.64 -18.49 30.80
C GLU A 12 3.40 -18.65 29.30
N GLN A 13 4.22 -19.43 28.60
CA GLN A 13 3.98 -19.71 27.17
C GLN A 13 2.71 -20.52 26.95
N ALA A 14 2.38 -21.45 27.85
CA ALA A 14 1.13 -22.21 27.77
C ALA A 14 -0.09 -21.32 27.98
N GLU A 15 -0.08 -20.46 28.99
CA GLU A 15 -1.14 -19.48 29.25
C GLU A 15 -1.34 -18.54 28.06
N ARG A 16 -0.24 -18.04 27.46
CA ARG A 16 -0.31 -17.23 26.24
C ARG A 16 -0.94 -17.98 25.07
N ARG A 17 -0.60 -19.26 24.86
CA ARG A 17 -1.19 -20.08 23.78
C ARG A 17 -2.69 -20.30 24.00
N GLU A 18 -3.10 -20.55 25.24
CA GLU A 18 -4.51 -20.72 25.60
C GLU A 18 -5.31 -19.44 25.38
N TYR A 19 -4.77 -18.29 25.80
CA TYR A 19 -5.39 -16.99 25.57
C TYR A 19 -5.62 -16.72 24.07
N VAL A 20 -4.60 -16.94 23.24
CA VAL A 20 -4.71 -16.77 21.77
C VAL A 20 -5.77 -17.71 21.19
N LYS A 21 -5.85 -18.95 21.68
CA LYS A 21 -6.89 -19.90 21.25
C LYS A 21 -8.30 -19.41 21.62
N ASN A 22 -8.48 -18.87 22.82
CA ASN A 22 -9.78 -18.36 23.28
C ASN A 22 -10.24 -17.16 22.45
N ILE A 23 -9.33 -16.25 22.09
CA ILE A 23 -9.60 -15.17 21.12
C ILE A 23 -10.12 -15.75 19.79
N GLY A 24 -9.49 -16.81 19.28
CA GLY A 24 -9.93 -17.49 18.06
C GLY A 24 -11.36 -18.05 18.16
N ILE A 25 -11.81 -18.46 19.35
CA ILE A 25 -13.19 -18.93 19.59
C ILE A 25 -14.16 -17.75 19.55
N GLU A 26 -13.82 -16.63 20.20
CA GLU A 26 -14.64 -15.41 20.20
C GLU A 26 -14.84 -14.87 18.78
N TYR A 27 -13.77 -14.82 17.97
CA TYR A 27 -13.84 -14.42 16.57
C TYR A 27 -14.75 -15.34 15.74
N ARG A 28 -14.70 -16.65 15.97
CA ARG A 28 -15.60 -17.62 15.31
C ARG A 28 -17.04 -17.41 15.71
N PHE A 29 -17.32 -17.27 17.00
CA PHE A 29 -18.68 -17.04 17.49
C PHE A 29 -19.26 -15.74 16.92
N GLY A 30 -18.51 -14.63 17.02
CA GLY A 30 -18.96 -13.35 16.51
C GLY A 30 -19.16 -13.32 14.99
N CYS A 31 -18.31 -14.02 14.23
CA CYS A 31 -18.47 -14.10 12.78
C CYS A 31 -19.61 -15.04 12.36
N TYR A 32 -19.66 -16.26 12.90
CA TYR A 32 -20.56 -17.29 12.41
C TYR A 32 -21.94 -17.25 13.06
N GLU A 33 -22.06 -16.93 14.34
CA GLU A 33 -23.34 -16.89 15.05
C GLU A 33 -23.93 -15.48 15.00
N GLU A 34 -23.14 -14.46 15.35
CA GLU A 34 -23.62 -13.07 15.43
C GLU A 34 -23.56 -12.33 14.09
N LYS A 35 -22.91 -12.93 13.07
CA LYS A 35 -22.76 -12.38 11.71
C LYS A 35 -22.09 -11.01 11.66
N ARG A 36 -21.28 -10.67 12.66
CA ARG A 36 -20.62 -9.37 12.79
C ARG A 36 -19.45 -9.23 11.80
N PRO A 37 -19.49 -8.27 10.86
CA PRO A 37 -18.46 -8.10 9.84
C PRO A 37 -17.05 -7.91 10.40
N GLU A 38 -16.93 -7.16 11.50
CA GLU A 38 -15.66 -6.90 12.18
C GLU A 38 -15.08 -8.19 12.78
N MET A 39 -15.92 -9.07 13.32
CA MET A 39 -15.48 -10.36 13.87
C MET A 39 -15.03 -11.31 12.76
N CYS A 40 -15.69 -11.28 11.60
CA CYS A 40 -15.24 -12.01 10.42
C CYS A 40 -13.89 -11.49 9.89
N GLN A 41 -13.65 -10.18 9.93
CA GLN A 41 -12.34 -9.60 9.62
C GLN A 41 -11.27 -10.13 10.58
N MET A 42 -11.51 -10.04 11.89
CA MET A 42 -10.55 -10.50 12.90
C MET A 42 -10.29 -12.01 12.79
N LEU A 43 -11.33 -12.79 12.48
CA LEU A 43 -11.18 -14.22 12.23
C LEU A 43 -10.30 -14.50 11.01
N GLY A 44 -10.49 -13.76 9.91
CA GLY A 44 -9.65 -13.88 8.72
C GLY A 44 -8.18 -13.55 9.00
N GLU A 45 -7.92 -12.50 9.78
CA GLU A 45 -6.57 -12.11 10.22
C GLU A 45 -5.95 -13.13 11.19
N TYR A 46 -6.75 -13.68 12.10
CA TYR A 46 -6.32 -14.76 13.00
C TYR A 46 -5.92 -16.02 12.21
N MET A 47 -6.74 -16.41 11.24
CA MET A 47 -6.41 -17.53 10.33
C MET A 47 -5.14 -17.27 9.52
N GLU A 48 -4.91 -16.03 9.08
CA GLU A 48 -3.73 -15.62 8.30
C GLU A 48 -2.45 -15.66 9.16
N ALA A 49 -2.44 -14.94 10.27
CA ALA A 49 -1.23 -14.66 11.04
C ALA A 49 -0.92 -15.72 12.10
N ILE A 50 -1.95 -16.31 12.72
CA ILE A 50 -1.80 -17.22 13.85
C ILE A 50 -1.89 -18.67 13.39
N GLU A 51 -2.95 -19.02 12.66
CA GLU A 51 -3.13 -20.41 12.18
C GLU A 51 -2.33 -20.70 10.90
N GLN A 52 -1.81 -19.65 10.23
CA GLN A 52 -1.13 -19.74 8.94
C GLN A 52 -1.95 -20.48 7.87
N ASN A 53 -3.28 -20.43 8.01
CA ASN A 53 -4.23 -21.08 7.12
C ASN A 53 -4.73 -20.07 6.07
N LEU A 54 -3.89 -19.84 5.07
CA LEU A 54 -4.16 -18.88 3.99
C LEU A 54 -5.45 -19.18 3.23
N LYS A 55 -5.81 -20.46 3.08
CA LYS A 55 -7.05 -20.87 2.39
C LYS A 55 -8.29 -20.49 3.19
N ALA A 56 -8.30 -20.75 4.49
CA ALA A 56 -9.41 -20.37 5.36
C ALA A 56 -9.53 -18.85 5.45
N SER A 57 -8.40 -18.15 5.62
CA SER A 57 -8.33 -16.69 5.62
C SER A 57 -8.87 -16.08 4.33
N PHE A 58 -8.44 -16.57 3.17
CA PHE A 58 -8.93 -16.15 1.87
C PHE A 58 -10.46 -16.28 1.76
N ASN A 59 -11.01 -17.44 2.12
CA ASN A 59 -12.45 -17.67 2.05
C ASN A 59 -13.20 -16.75 3.01
N MET A 60 -12.63 -16.49 4.19
CA MET A 60 -13.22 -15.58 5.18
C MET A 60 -13.29 -14.15 4.65
N PHE A 61 -12.19 -13.61 4.10
CA PHE A 61 -12.17 -12.27 3.52
C PHE A 61 -13.06 -12.16 2.28
N LYS A 62 -13.06 -13.19 1.42
CA LYS A 62 -13.95 -13.26 0.27
C LYS A 62 -15.42 -13.18 0.70
N MET A 63 -15.86 -14.08 1.59
CA MET A 63 -17.23 -14.12 2.09
C MET A 63 -17.62 -12.78 2.73
N ASN A 64 -16.78 -12.22 3.58
CA ASN A 64 -17.09 -10.96 4.27
C ASN A 64 -17.14 -9.76 3.30
N CYS A 65 -16.34 -9.76 2.23
CA CYS A 65 -16.41 -8.76 1.19
C CYS A 65 -17.64 -8.91 0.28
N GLU A 66 -17.98 -10.14 -0.10
CA GLU A 66 -19.08 -10.42 -1.04
C GLU A 66 -20.44 -10.27 -0.36
N GLU A 67 -20.60 -10.78 0.85
CA GLU A 67 -21.88 -10.78 1.56
C GLU A 67 -22.13 -9.51 2.37
N ARG A 68 -21.08 -8.92 2.96
CA ARG A 68 -21.21 -7.80 3.92
C ARG A 68 -20.52 -6.51 3.47
N ALA A 69 -19.86 -6.53 2.31
CA ALA A 69 -19.11 -5.39 1.76
C ALA A 69 -18.13 -4.75 2.78
N PHE A 70 -17.56 -5.55 3.70
CA PHE A 70 -16.68 -5.01 4.73
C PHE A 70 -15.36 -4.52 4.12
N PRO A 71 -15.03 -3.21 4.20
CA PRO A 71 -13.96 -2.61 3.38
C PRO A 71 -12.59 -3.27 3.54
N LYS A 72 -12.17 -3.52 4.79
CA LYS A 72 -10.87 -4.14 5.09
C LYS A 72 -10.78 -5.57 4.57
N SER A 73 -11.90 -6.31 4.60
CA SER A 73 -11.98 -7.66 4.03
C SER A 73 -11.92 -7.61 2.51
N CYS A 74 -12.56 -6.63 1.87
CA CYS A 74 -12.46 -6.44 0.43
C CYS A 74 -11.04 -6.11 -0.03
N PHE A 75 -10.34 -5.25 0.71
CA PHE A 75 -8.92 -4.99 0.47
C PHE A 75 -8.08 -6.26 0.61
N LYS A 76 -8.20 -6.97 1.75
CA LYS A 76 -7.47 -8.23 1.99
C LYS A 76 -7.77 -9.26 0.90
N TYR A 77 -9.04 -9.44 0.54
CA TYR A 77 -9.45 -10.34 -0.52
C TYR A 77 -8.77 -10.02 -1.86
N ALA A 78 -8.72 -8.73 -2.26
CA ALA A 78 -7.99 -8.31 -3.45
C ALA A 78 -6.49 -8.64 -3.38
N ILE A 79 -5.85 -8.38 -2.24
CA ILE A 79 -4.43 -8.68 -2.05
C ILE A 79 -4.15 -10.18 -2.17
N PHE A 80 -5.02 -11.04 -1.62
CA PHE A 80 -4.90 -12.49 -1.79
C PHE A 80 -5.01 -12.94 -3.25
N ILE A 81 -5.90 -12.32 -4.04
CA ILE A 81 -6.01 -12.56 -5.49
C ILE A 81 -4.68 -12.26 -6.19
N GLY A 82 -3.96 -11.20 -5.77
CA GLY A 82 -2.70 -10.78 -6.39
C GLY A 82 -1.47 -11.60 -5.99
N ILE A 83 -1.48 -12.29 -4.85
CA ILE A 83 -0.29 -12.95 -4.26
C ILE A 83 -0.34 -14.49 -4.38
N THR A 84 -1.50 -15.12 -4.17
CA THR A 84 -1.53 -16.55 -3.87
C THR A 84 -1.58 -17.45 -5.10
N VAL A 85 -0.70 -18.46 -5.16
CA VAL A 85 -0.62 -19.50 -6.22
C VAL A 85 -1.95 -20.25 -6.45
N GLN A 86 -2.88 -20.23 -5.48
CA GLN A 86 -4.19 -20.89 -5.60
C GLN A 86 -5.16 -20.13 -6.53
N CYS A 87 -4.90 -18.86 -6.82
CA CYS A 87 -5.59 -18.07 -7.83
C CYS A 87 -4.54 -17.61 -8.84
N GLU A 88 -4.71 -17.90 -10.12
CA GLU A 88 -3.91 -17.22 -11.14
C GLU A 88 -4.05 -15.70 -10.91
N PRO A 89 -2.96 -14.96 -10.65
CA PRO A 89 -3.04 -13.54 -10.38
C PRO A 89 -3.79 -12.83 -11.50
N SER A 90 -4.85 -12.12 -11.13
CA SER A 90 -5.68 -11.39 -12.09
C SER A 90 -6.00 -10.02 -11.54
N LEU A 91 -5.39 -9.00 -12.14
CA LEU A 91 -5.63 -7.60 -11.77
C LEU A 91 -7.11 -7.25 -12.04
N LYS A 92 -7.68 -7.79 -13.12
CA LYS A 92 -9.12 -7.67 -13.43
C LYS A 92 -10.03 -8.13 -12.30
N LYS A 93 -9.73 -9.26 -11.64
CA LYS A 93 -10.54 -9.76 -10.51
C LYS A 93 -10.37 -8.92 -9.24
N MET A 94 -9.28 -8.15 -9.12
CA MET A 94 -9.06 -7.26 -7.98
C MET A 94 -9.89 -5.98 -8.05
N ILE A 95 -10.37 -5.57 -9.24
CA ILE A 95 -11.08 -4.29 -9.44
C ILE A 95 -12.28 -4.15 -8.50
N GLY A 96 -13.25 -5.08 -8.54
CA GLY A 96 -14.47 -4.97 -7.74
C GLY A 96 -14.26 -4.91 -6.22
N PRO A 97 -13.43 -5.80 -5.62
CA PRO A 97 -13.11 -5.70 -4.20
C PRO A 97 -12.34 -4.41 -3.85
N LEU A 98 -11.42 -3.94 -4.71
CA LEU A 98 -10.70 -2.69 -4.47
C LEU A 98 -11.60 -1.44 -4.62
N GLU A 99 -12.59 -1.46 -5.51
CA GLU A 99 -13.62 -0.42 -5.63
C GLU A 99 -14.37 -0.27 -4.30
N LYS A 100 -14.90 -1.36 -3.74
CA LYS A 100 -15.59 -1.35 -2.44
C LYS A 100 -14.70 -0.80 -1.31
N SER A 101 -13.43 -1.18 -1.29
CA SER A 101 -12.46 -0.68 -0.30
C SER A 101 -12.19 0.82 -0.48
N CYS A 102 -11.99 1.27 -1.71
CA CYS A 102 -11.72 2.67 -2.04
C CYS A 102 -12.95 3.58 -1.83
N GLU A 103 -14.15 3.10 -2.13
CA GLU A 103 -15.42 3.80 -1.87
C GLU A 103 -15.60 4.09 -0.37
N ALA A 104 -15.17 3.17 0.48
CA ALA A 104 -15.11 3.35 1.93
C ALA A 104 -13.93 4.20 2.42
N ASN A 105 -13.25 4.92 1.53
CA ASN A 105 -12.12 5.79 1.82
C ASN A 105 -10.92 5.09 2.47
N MET A 106 -10.70 3.80 2.21
CA MET A 106 -9.42 3.17 2.51
C MET A 106 -8.39 3.63 1.49
N ALA A 107 -7.36 4.33 1.95
CA ALA A 107 -6.38 4.97 1.09
C ALA A 107 -5.59 3.92 0.28
N GLU A 108 -5.26 2.78 0.89
CA GLU A 108 -4.58 1.67 0.24
C GLU A 108 -5.50 1.00 -0.79
N GLY A 109 -6.79 0.86 -0.49
CA GLY A 109 -7.79 0.38 -1.47
C GLY A 109 -7.75 1.21 -2.75
N CYS A 110 -7.77 2.53 -2.62
CA CYS A 110 -7.66 3.45 -3.75
C CYS A 110 -6.29 3.37 -4.45
N ARG A 111 -5.19 3.28 -3.69
CA ARG A 111 -3.84 3.17 -4.27
C ARG A 111 -3.67 1.88 -5.07
N TYR A 112 -4.13 0.75 -4.56
CA TYR A 112 -4.04 -0.53 -5.28
C TYR A 112 -5.00 -0.56 -6.48
N LEU A 113 -6.20 0.01 -6.37
CA LEU A 113 -7.11 0.14 -7.52
C LEU A 113 -6.46 0.95 -8.64
N SER A 114 -5.84 2.07 -8.27
CA SER A 114 -5.05 2.88 -9.19
C SER A 114 -3.95 2.07 -9.89
N LEU A 115 -3.17 1.28 -9.13
CA LEU A 115 -2.13 0.43 -9.68
C LEU A 115 -2.68 -0.66 -10.62
N VAL A 116 -3.86 -1.22 -10.32
CA VAL A 116 -4.55 -2.16 -11.21
C VAL A 116 -4.97 -1.49 -12.52
N HIS A 117 -5.43 -0.24 -12.50
CA HIS A 117 -5.71 0.49 -13.73
C HIS A 117 -4.44 0.93 -14.47
N TRP A 118 -3.37 1.21 -13.74
CA TRP A 118 -2.06 1.56 -14.30
C TRP A 118 -1.39 0.38 -15.00
N ASN A 119 -1.60 -0.85 -14.51
CA ASN A 119 -1.03 -2.07 -15.07
C ASN A 119 -2.12 -2.83 -15.83
N GLY A 120 -2.09 -2.75 -17.16
CA GLY A 120 -2.90 -3.59 -18.02
C GLY A 120 -2.46 -5.06 -17.99
N GLU A 121 -3.31 -5.92 -18.51
CA GLU A 121 -3.12 -7.34 -18.77
C GLU A 121 -3.26 -7.59 -20.29
N ASP A 122 -3.03 -8.83 -20.75
CA ASP A 122 -3.15 -9.19 -22.16
C ASP A 122 -4.57 -8.94 -22.71
N ASP A 123 -5.60 -9.21 -21.91
CA ASP A 123 -7.02 -9.03 -22.27
C ASP A 123 -7.60 -7.67 -21.83
N ARG A 124 -6.82 -6.83 -21.14
CA ARG A 124 -7.27 -5.53 -20.60
C ARG A 124 -6.16 -4.49 -20.65
N LYS A 125 -6.31 -3.49 -21.51
CA LYS A 125 -5.35 -2.37 -21.57
C LYS A 125 -5.36 -1.54 -20.28
N ALA A 126 -4.23 -0.91 -19.96
CA ALA A 126 -4.17 0.08 -18.89
C ALA A 126 -5.12 1.25 -19.16
N ASN A 127 -5.70 1.79 -18.09
CA ASN A 127 -6.50 3.00 -18.10
C ASN A 127 -5.78 4.07 -17.25
N SER A 128 -5.02 4.94 -17.92
CA SER A 128 -4.20 5.94 -17.23
C SER A 128 -5.04 7.01 -16.52
N GLU A 129 -6.22 7.33 -17.06
CA GLU A 129 -7.13 8.31 -16.47
C GLU A 129 -7.71 7.79 -15.15
N MET A 130 -8.27 6.58 -15.14
CA MET A 130 -8.77 5.96 -13.90
C MET A 130 -7.64 5.74 -12.89
N ALA A 131 -6.46 5.32 -13.35
CA ALA A 131 -5.30 5.20 -12.48
C ALA A 131 -4.95 6.53 -11.81
N GLU A 132 -4.86 7.61 -12.58
CA GLU A 132 -4.59 8.95 -12.06
C GLU A 132 -5.65 9.40 -11.05
N GLN A 133 -6.94 9.21 -11.36
CA GLN A 133 -8.06 9.59 -10.48
C GLN A 133 -7.98 8.87 -9.12
N TYR A 134 -7.82 7.54 -9.11
CA TYR A 134 -7.73 6.79 -7.87
C TYR A 134 -6.44 7.06 -7.10
N MET A 135 -5.32 7.34 -7.78
CA MET A 135 -4.07 7.71 -7.11
C MET A 135 -4.19 9.08 -6.44
N LYS A 136 -4.85 10.04 -7.09
CA LYS A 136 -5.17 11.36 -6.50
C LYS A 136 -6.01 11.18 -5.24
N LYS A 137 -7.08 10.38 -5.31
CA LYS A 137 -7.93 10.09 -4.14
C LYS A 137 -7.13 9.47 -2.99
N ALA A 138 -6.28 8.48 -3.26
CA ALA A 138 -5.41 7.89 -2.24
C ALA A 138 -4.47 8.92 -1.60
N CYS A 139 -3.87 9.81 -2.39
CA CYS A 139 -3.01 10.89 -1.90
C CYS A 139 -3.80 11.96 -1.09
N GLU A 140 -5.06 12.23 -1.46
CA GLU A 140 -5.97 13.10 -0.70
C GLU A 140 -6.31 12.50 0.66
N LEU A 141 -6.44 11.17 0.73
CA LEU A 141 -6.56 10.37 1.96
C LEU A 141 -5.23 10.15 2.69
N GLU A 142 -4.22 10.97 2.39
CA GLU A 142 -2.90 10.99 3.06
C GLU A 142 -2.06 9.73 2.88
N ASP A 143 -2.34 8.88 1.87
CA ASP A 143 -1.42 7.80 1.50
C ASP A 143 -0.14 8.39 0.90
N VAL A 144 0.93 8.32 1.70
CA VAL A 144 2.26 8.84 1.38
C VAL A 144 2.82 8.24 0.09
N LYS A 145 2.62 6.92 -0.10
CA LYS A 145 3.10 6.20 -1.28
C LYS A 145 2.33 6.64 -2.51
N ALA A 146 1.03 6.93 -2.40
CA ALA A 146 0.22 7.42 -3.49
C ALA A 146 0.69 8.79 -3.98
N CYS A 147 0.92 9.74 -3.08
CA CYS A 147 1.47 11.05 -3.44
C CYS A 147 2.84 10.93 -4.12
N TRP A 148 3.72 10.08 -3.59
CA TRP A 148 5.05 9.85 -4.16
C TRP A 148 5.00 9.20 -5.56
N LEU A 149 4.14 8.19 -5.75
CA LEU A 149 3.94 7.53 -7.04
C LEU A 149 3.37 8.50 -8.07
N LEU A 150 2.38 9.30 -7.68
CA LEU A 150 1.77 10.29 -8.56
C LEU A 150 2.79 11.37 -8.99
N SER A 151 3.63 11.83 -8.05
CA SER A 151 4.77 12.70 -8.37
C SER A 151 5.68 12.05 -9.42
N THR A 152 6.06 10.79 -9.20
CA THR A 152 6.94 10.03 -10.11
C THR A 152 6.32 9.84 -11.49
N TRP A 153 5.01 9.60 -11.57
CA TRP A 153 4.31 9.49 -12.85
C TRP A 153 4.38 10.78 -13.66
N TYR A 154 4.20 11.94 -13.01
CA TYR A 154 4.31 13.24 -13.69
C TYR A 154 5.74 13.72 -13.94
N ILE A 155 6.73 13.28 -13.16
CA ILE A 155 8.16 13.46 -13.51
C ILE A 155 8.41 12.84 -14.88
N GLY A 156 7.83 11.66 -15.11
CA GLY A 156 7.90 10.95 -16.37
C GLY A 156 9.28 10.34 -16.62
N ARG A 157 9.37 9.55 -17.69
CA ARG A 157 10.57 8.80 -18.06
C ARG A 157 11.67 9.67 -18.67
N ASP A 158 11.30 10.84 -19.20
CA ASP A 158 12.20 11.74 -19.92
C ASP A 158 12.93 12.74 -19.00
N ALA A 159 12.78 12.61 -17.68
CA ALA A 159 13.48 13.47 -16.72
C ALA A 159 15.00 13.24 -16.77
N LYS A 160 15.78 14.32 -16.66
CA LYS A 160 17.25 14.34 -16.82
C LYS A 160 18.00 13.42 -15.83
N PHE A 161 17.38 13.11 -14.68
CA PHE A 161 17.95 12.27 -13.63
C PHE A 161 17.40 10.84 -13.63
N VAL A 162 16.51 10.50 -14.57
CA VAL A 162 16.04 9.13 -14.77
C VAL A 162 17.00 8.47 -15.77
N SER A 163 17.88 7.61 -15.27
CA SER A 163 18.91 6.92 -16.06
C SER A 163 18.42 5.64 -16.74
N VAL A 164 17.10 5.46 -16.89
CA VAL A 164 16.53 4.30 -17.58
C VAL A 164 16.85 4.41 -19.07
N LYS A 165 17.50 3.38 -19.65
CA LYS A 165 17.74 3.35 -21.10
C LYS A 165 16.40 3.47 -21.83
N LYS A 166 16.28 4.47 -22.71
CA LYS A 166 15.05 4.79 -23.49
C LYS A 166 14.44 3.60 -24.25
N THR A 167 15.19 2.54 -24.47
CA THR A 167 14.83 1.36 -25.28
C THR A 167 14.46 0.11 -24.47
N GLU A 168 14.66 0.07 -23.15
CA GLU A 168 14.70 -1.20 -22.41
C GLU A 168 13.40 -1.56 -21.65
N TYR A 169 12.40 -0.68 -21.57
CA TYR A 169 11.16 -0.97 -20.81
C TYR A 169 9.92 -0.20 -21.30
N ARG A 170 9.59 -0.30 -22.58
CA ARG A 170 8.19 -0.06 -22.99
C ARG A 170 7.41 -1.33 -22.69
N ASN A 171 6.96 -1.49 -21.45
CA ASN A 171 5.84 -2.39 -21.19
C ASN A 171 4.60 -1.74 -21.85
N PRO A 172 4.08 -2.28 -22.97
CA PRO A 172 2.94 -1.69 -23.66
C PRO A 172 1.65 -1.74 -22.83
N HIS A 173 1.65 -2.56 -21.77
CA HIS A 173 0.54 -2.68 -20.83
C HIS A 173 0.63 -1.65 -19.70
N LEU A 174 1.69 -0.84 -19.60
CA LEU A 174 1.80 0.17 -18.55
C LEU A 174 1.10 1.48 -18.94
N GLY A 175 0.42 2.09 -17.97
CA GLY A 175 -0.14 3.42 -18.06
C GLY A 175 0.93 4.47 -18.38
N ASN A 176 0.48 5.60 -18.90
CA ASN A 176 1.34 6.71 -19.26
C ASN A 176 0.58 8.03 -19.05
N LEU A 177 1.17 8.93 -18.27
CA LEU A 177 0.70 10.31 -18.14
C LEU A 177 1.67 11.25 -18.86
N PRO A 178 1.15 12.34 -19.46
CA PRO A 178 2.00 13.42 -19.93
C PRO A 178 2.84 13.95 -18.78
N ARG A 179 4.13 14.17 -19.06
CA ARG A 179 5.05 14.82 -18.12
C ARG A 179 4.47 16.19 -17.72
N ASN A 180 4.41 16.47 -16.42
CA ASN A 180 3.94 17.73 -15.87
C ASN A 180 4.69 18.07 -14.57
N ILE A 181 5.66 18.97 -14.65
CA ILE A 181 6.56 19.22 -13.51
C ILE A 181 5.88 19.99 -12.37
N ASP A 182 4.87 20.81 -12.66
CA ASP A 182 4.11 21.51 -11.62
C ASP A 182 3.33 20.51 -10.75
N LEU A 183 2.66 19.54 -11.37
CA LEU A 183 1.99 18.46 -10.65
C LEU A 183 2.99 17.52 -9.98
N ALA A 184 4.11 17.21 -10.63
CA ALA A 184 5.19 16.43 -10.02
C ALA A 184 5.69 17.07 -8.72
N LEU A 185 5.93 18.39 -8.72
CA LEU A 185 6.33 19.14 -7.53
C LEU A 185 5.21 19.21 -6.50
N LYS A 186 3.97 19.47 -6.90
CA LYS A 186 2.80 19.50 -5.99
C LYS A 186 2.71 18.22 -5.15
N TYR A 187 2.65 17.06 -5.81
CA TYR A 187 2.53 15.78 -5.10
C TYR A 187 3.85 15.34 -4.46
N GLY A 188 4.98 15.71 -5.07
CA GLY A 188 6.31 15.40 -4.56
C GLY A 188 6.59 16.08 -3.22
N ILE A 189 6.28 17.37 -3.14
CA ILE A 189 6.37 18.17 -1.91
C ILE A 189 5.41 17.61 -0.86
N ARG A 190 4.15 17.33 -1.22
CA ARG A 190 3.18 16.73 -0.28
C ARG A 190 3.67 15.41 0.32
N ALA A 191 4.17 14.48 -0.51
CA ALA A 191 4.75 13.23 -0.01
C ALA A 191 6.00 13.46 0.86
N CYS A 192 6.83 14.45 0.50
CA CYS A 192 7.99 14.85 1.29
C CYS A 192 7.58 15.41 2.67
N ASP A 193 6.50 16.17 2.73
CA ASP A 193 5.93 16.70 3.97
C ASP A 193 5.38 15.59 4.88
N PHE A 194 4.95 14.47 4.29
CA PHE A 194 4.60 13.24 5.00
C PHE A 194 5.80 12.31 5.32
N GLY A 195 7.04 12.82 5.20
CA GLY A 195 8.23 12.04 5.57
C GLY A 195 8.76 11.10 4.49
N CYS A 196 8.24 11.13 3.25
CA CYS A 196 8.82 10.36 2.16
C CYS A 196 10.15 10.96 1.70
N PHE A 197 11.26 10.47 2.26
CA PHE A 197 12.59 10.95 1.94
C PHE A 197 12.93 10.80 0.45
N GLN A 198 12.44 9.75 -0.22
CA GLN A 198 12.61 9.55 -1.66
C GLN A 198 11.95 10.68 -2.45
N SER A 199 10.77 11.13 -2.02
CA SER A 199 10.08 12.26 -2.64
C SER A 199 10.85 13.57 -2.44
N CYS A 200 11.33 13.83 -1.21
CA CYS A 200 12.17 14.99 -0.93
C CYS A 200 13.41 15.02 -1.84
N ALA A 201 14.07 13.87 -2.01
CA ALA A 201 15.23 13.75 -2.89
C ALA A 201 14.90 14.02 -4.37
N ASN A 202 13.73 13.58 -4.84
CA ASN A 202 13.26 13.87 -6.20
C ASN A 202 12.96 15.36 -6.40
N VAL A 203 12.26 16.00 -5.46
CA VAL A 203 12.00 17.46 -5.49
C VAL A 203 13.32 18.24 -5.50
N SER A 204 14.28 17.84 -4.66
CA SER A 204 15.64 18.41 -4.65
C SER A 204 16.31 18.32 -6.03
N ARG A 205 16.23 17.16 -6.69
CA ARG A 205 16.81 16.94 -8.03
C ARG A 205 16.16 17.79 -9.11
N ILE A 206 14.83 17.96 -9.07
CA ILE A 206 14.09 18.81 -10.02
C ILE A 206 14.64 20.24 -9.98
N TYR A 207 14.74 20.84 -8.78
CA TYR A 207 15.30 22.18 -8.62
C TYR A 207 16.80 22.26 -8.91
N LYS A 208 17.58 21.24 -8.50
CA LYS A 208 19.02 21.18 -8.75
C LYS A 208 19.35 21.17 -10.24
N LEU A 209 18.53 20.52 -11.05
CA LEU A 209 18.77 20.36 -12.49
C LEU A 209 18.01 21.37 -13.36
N GLY A 210 17.09 22.14 -12.77
CA GLY A 210 16.17 23.00 -13.52
C GLY A 210 15.41 22.20 -14.57
N ASP A 211 14.95 20.99 -14.22
CA ASP A 211 14.34 20.08 -15.19
C ASP A 211 12.83 20.32 -15.32
N GLY A 212 12.48 21.31 -16.14
CA GLY A 212 11.11 21.79 -16.33
C GLY A 212 10.68 22.88 -15.34
N VAL A 213 11.63 23.39 -14.54
CA VAL A 213 11.52 24.60 -13.71
C VAL A 213 12.83 25.38 -13.77
N GLU A 214 12.83 26.62 -13.28
CA GLU A 214 14.08 27.37 -13.08
C GLU A 214 15.02 26.62 -12.12
N HIS A 215 16.31 26.65 -12.42
CA HIS A 215 17.31 26.10 -11.53
C HIS A 215 17.32 26.90 -10.21
N ASP A 216 17.07 26.21 -9.09
CA ASP A 216 17.00 26.82 -7.76
C ASP A 216 17.88 26.04 -6.77
N PRO A 217 19.15 26.44 -6.58
CA PRO A 217 20.08 25.74 -5.69
C PRO A 217 19.68 25.86 -4.21
N VAL A 218 18.92 26.90 -3.83
CA VAL A 218 18.46 27.10 -2.45
C VAL A 218 17.38 26.08 -2.13
N LYS A 219 16.33 25.98 -2.96
CA LYS A 219 15.28 24.94 -2.79
C LYS A 219 15.86 23.54 -2.94
N ALA A 220 16.77 23.32 -3.89
CA ALA A 220 17.44 22.04 -4.03
C ALA A 220 18.14 21.60 -2.75
N THR A 221 18.88 22.50 -2.10
CA THR A 221 19.59 22.23 -0.84
C THR A 221 18.62 22.03 0.32
N PHE A 222 17.57 22.84 0.40
CA PHE A 222 16.50 22.69 1.40
C PHE A 222 15.87 21.29 1.37
N TYR A 223 15.38 20.86 0.21
CA TYR A 223 14.75 19.54 0.07
C TYR A 223 15.75 18.38 0.22
N LEU A 224 17.03 18.59 -0.13
CA LEU A 224 18.07 17.59 0.12
C LEU A 224 18.32 17.39 1.62
N ASN A 225 18.37 18.47 2.39
CA ASN A 225 18.55 18.38 3.83
C ASN A 225 17.33 17.74 4.49
N LYS A 226 16.11 18.14 4.08
CA LYS A 226 14.87 17.49 4.51
C LYS A 226 14.87 15.98 4.19
N ALA A 227 15.30 15.58 2.98
CA ALA A 227 15.44 14.16 2.64
C ALA A 227 16.38 13.40 3.60
N LYS A 228 17.52 14.00 3.97
CA LYS A 228 18.47 13.38 4.92
C LYS A 228 17.88 13.26 6.33
N GLU A 229 17.12 14.25 6.76
CA GLU A 229 16.44 14.25 8.07
C GLU A 229 15.36 13.17 8.13
N GLU A 230 14.47 13.11 7.12
CA GLU A 230 13.42 12.08 7.08
C GLU A 230 14.00 10.67 6.90
N TYR A 231 15.08 10.51 6.13
CA TYR A 231 15.79 9.23 6.04
C TYR A 231 16.33 8.78 7.41
N LYS A 232 16.94 9.70 8.18
CA LYS A 232 17.41 9.40 9.54
C LYS A 232 16.27 8.99 10.47
N ARG A 233 15.12 9.67 10.41
CA ARG A 233 13.92 9.28 11.17
C ARG A 233 13.41 7.89 10.79
N SER A 234 13.43 7.57 9.49
CA SER A 234 12.98 6.26 9.02
C SER A 234 13.83 5.09 9.52
N ILE A 235 15.12 5.32 9.82
CA ILE A 235 16.04 4.29 10.34
C ILE A 235 16.14 4.29 11.87
N SER A 236 15.78 5.38 12.56
CA SER A 236 15.83 5.47 14.03
C SER A 236 14.68 4.75 14.72
N GLY A 237 13.67 4.27 13.98
CA GLY A 237 12.50 3.60 14.55
C GLY A 237 11.53 4.56 15.25
N ASP A 238 11.68 5.87 15.03
CA ASP A 238 10.62 6.83 15.32
C ASP A 238 9.50 6.53 14.33
N ASN A 239 8.57 5.65 14.74
CA ASN A 239 7.47 5.14 13.93
C ASN A 239 6.66 6.30 13.34
N VAL A 240 7.02 6.74 12.13
CA VAL A 240 6.03 7.24 11.19
C VAL A 240 5.24 6.00 10.79
N ASP A 241 4.01 5.93 11.27
CA ASP A 241 3.08 4.88 10.90
C ASP A 241 2.89 4.92 9.37
N LEU A 242 3.66 4.08 8.66
CA LEU A 242 3.53 3.83 7.23
C LEU A 242 2.49 2.73 6.95
N THR A 243 1.74 2.33 7.98
CA THR A 243 0.58 1.44 7.95
C THR A 243 -0.70 2.24 8.21
N GLY A 244 -0.86 3.34 7.46
CA GLY A 244 -2.21 3.77 7.07
C GLY A 244 -2.84 2.71 6.19
#